data_AF-A0A7Y3JGK1-F1
#
_entry.id   AF-A0A7Y3JGK1-F1
#
_cell.length_a   1.000
_cell.length_b   1.000
_cell.length_c   1.000
_cell.angle_alpha   90.00
_cell.angle_beta   90.00
_cell.angle_gamma   90.00
#
_symmetry.space_group_name_H-M   'P 1'
#
loop_
_entity.id
_entity.type
_entity.pdbx_description
1 polymer ?
#
loop_
_entity_poly.entity_id
_entity_poly.type
_entity_poly.pdbx_seq_one_letter_code
_entity_poly.pdbx_strand_id
1 'polypeptide(L)'
;MAKATLRASLSPLGLARAAISVASLFSRARRPLASCDVWGADELVASAWRFRGAALALLFLPWYKYPMEDIYSAFIGTTRLASGSLEDVLTRVYPQRQAGGLLFFNHKTGAQTDFNLSGSLEEILASVAEPAAKTGPGRPRLGVVSTEVTLLPRHWAWLEAQPGRASGTLRKLVEETMEKEARDPKKRLEVLGKILWALAGNEPGFEEASRALYAGDRESLKRLASHWSGDLPELVATWS
;
A
#
# COMPACT_ATOMS: atom_id res chain seq x y z
N MET A 1 -53.46 -45.82 6.65
CA MET A 1 -54.52 -44.79 6.62
C MET A 1 -53.90 -43.41 6.85
N ALA A 2 -54.47 -42.38 6.21
CA ALA A 2 -54.19 -40.94 6.27
C ALA A 2 -52.94 -40.38 5.54
N LYS A 3 -53.25 -39.75 4.38
CA LYS A 3 -52.43 -38.78 3.63
C LYS A 3 -52.35 -37.44 4.39
N ALA A 4 -51.22 -36.75 4.30
CA ALA A 4 -51.18 -35.29 4.38
C ALA A 4 -50.06 -34.75 3.48
N THR A 5 -50.49 -34.20 2.35
CA THR A 5 -49.69 -33.44 1.39
C THR A 5 -49.63 -32.00 1.88
N LEU A 6 -48.45 -31.36 1.93
CA LEU A 6 -48.40 -29.90 1.77
C LEU A 6 -47.09 -29.46 1.12
N ARG A 7 -47.25 -29.02 -0.14
CA ARG A 7 -46.30 -28.36 -1.00
C ARG A 7 -46.46 -26.87 -0.73
N ALA A 8 -45.46 -26.21 -0.16
CA ALA A 8 -45.47 -24.75 0.00
C ALA A 8 -44.63 -24.10 -1.11
N SER A 9 -45.31 -23.63 -2.14
CA SER A 9 -44.81 -22.61 -3.07
C SER A 9 -44.93 -21.24 -2.41
N LEU A 10 -43.85 -20.47 -2.35
CA LEU A 10 -43.93 -19.03 -2.05
C LEU A 10 -43.09 -18.24 -3.04
N SER A 11 -43.77 -17.23 -3.59
CA SER A 11 -43.52 -16.47 -4.81
C SER A 11 -42.57 -15.28 -4.59
N PRO A 12 -42.01 -14.70 -5.67
CA PRO A 12 -40.96 -13.68 -5.61
C PRO A 12 -41.55 -12.28 -5.36
N LEU A 13 -42.06 -12.01 -4.15
CA LEU A 13 -42.54 -10.68 -3.74
C LEU A 13 -42.16 -10.32 -2.29
N GLY A 14 -41.22 -11.05 -1.66
CA GLY A 14 -40.78 -10.84 -0.28
C GLY A 14 -39.60 -9.87 -0.07
N LEU A 15 -38.97 -9.37 -1.13
CA LEU A 15 -37.73 -8.56 -1.02
C LEU A 15 -37.94 -7.04 -1.20
N ALA A 16 -39.17 -6.56 -1.30
CA ALA A 16 -39.47 -5.16 -1.61
C ALA A 16 -39.88 -4.29 -0.41
N ARG A 17 -39.60 -4.70 0.84
CA ARG A 17 -40.14 -4.01 2.04
C ARG A 17 -39.15 -3.58 3.11
N ALA A 18 -37.85 -3.49 2.79
CA ALA A 18 -36.82 -2.97 3.70
C ALA A 18 -36.02 -1.78 3.11
N ALA A 19 -36.60 -1.02 2.17
CA ALA A 19 -35.96 0.14 1.52
C ALA A 19 -36.77 1.44 1.66
N ILE A 20 -37.48 1.60 2.78
CA ILE A 20 -38.18 2.85 3.12
C ILE A 20 -37.81 3.24 4.56
N SER A 21 -36.63 3.83 4.71
CA SER A 21 -36.27 4.72 5.82
C SER A 21 -34.98 5.44 5.43
N VAL A 22 -34.87 6.72 5.77
CA VAL A 22 -33.76 7.66 5.47
C VAL A 22 -33.82 8.35 4.08
N ALA A 23 -35.01 8.72 3.61
CA ALA A 23 -35.18 9.67 2.49
C ALA A 23 -36.07 10.87 2.88
N SER A 24 -35.77 11.54 4.01
CA SER A 24 -36.56 12.71 4.45
C SER A 24 -35.75 13.84 5.10
N LEU A 25 -34.44 13.96 4.89
CA LEU A 25 -33.65 14.96 5.63
C LEU A 25 -32.77 15.92 4.82
N PHE A 26 -32.87 15.98 3.49
CA PHE A 26 -32.18 17.02 2.74
C PHE A 26 -33.09 17.67 1.69
N SER A 27 -33.89 18.61 2.17
CA SER A 27 -34.50 19.64 1.35
C SER A 27 -34.12 21.02 1.91
N ARG A 28 -33.80 21.95 1.01
CA ARG A 28 -33.23 23.32 1.18
C ARG A 28 -31.70 23.32 1.27
N ALA A 29 -30.94 23.98 0.41
CA ALA A 29 -31.19 25.26 -0.25
C ALA A 29 -30.69 25.32 -1.72
N ARG A 30 -31.36 26.17 -2.50
CA ARG A 30 -31.10 26.51 -3.91
C ARG A 30 -30.15 27.73 -4.02
N ARG A 31 -29.13 27.62 -4.89
CA ARG A 31 -28.67 28.54 -5.98
C ARG A 31 -28.21 29.99 -5.65
N PRO A 32 -27.60 30.74 -6.61
CA PRO A 32 -26.47 30.46 -7.53
C PRO A 32 -25.47 31.68 -7.65
N LEU A 33 -24.38 31.58 -8.44
CA LEU A 33 -23.99 32.56 -9.49
C LEU A 33 -22.70 32.18 -10.26
N ALA A 34 -22.81 32.25 -11.60
CA ALA A 34 -21.84 32.64 -12.66
C ALA A 34 -20.44 31.98 -12.70
N SER A 35 -20.15 31.03 -13.60
CA SER A 35 -19.87 31.12 -15.05
C SER A 35 -18.46 31.61 -15.43
N CYS A 36 -17.56 30.68 -15.77
CA CYS A 36 -16.66 30.76 -16.93
C CYS A 36 -16.21 29.33 -17.29
N ASP A 37 -16.47 28.95 -18.54
CA ASP A 37 -16.25 27.62 -19.13
C ASP A 37 -14.80 27.35 -19.53
N VAL A 38 -14.29 26.15 -19.21
CA VAL A 38 -13.42 25.32 -20.08
C VAL A 38 -13.71 23.83 -19.76
N TRP A 39 -14.22 23.06 -20.73
CA TRP A 39 -14.49 21.62 -20.67
C TRP A 39 -13.18 20.80 -20.76
N GLY A 40 -12.99 19.56 -20.29
CA GLY A 40 -13.86 18.57 -19.64
C GLY A 40 -13.17 17.18 -19.65
N ALA A 41 -12.95 16.59 -18.46
CA ALA A 41 -12.64 15.15 -18.30
C ALA A 41 -13.80 14.38 -17.62
N ASP A 42 -14.91 15.06 -17.35
CA ASP A 42 -16.03 14.53 -16.54
C ASP A 42 -17.23 14.01 -17.37
N GLU A 43 -17.31 14.27 -18.68
CA GLU A 43 -18.49 13.87 -19.47
C GLU A 43 -18.50 12.41 -19.97
N LEU A 44 -17.34 11.73 -19.98
CA LEU A 44 -17.29 10.29 -20.27
C LEU A 44 -17.64 9.41 -19.06
N VAL A 45 -17.59 9.97 -17.84
CA VAL A 45 -18.06 9.29 -16.62
C VAL A 45 -19.57 9.50 -16.42
N ALA A 46 -20.12 10.62 -16.93
CA ALA A 46 -21.53 10.98 -16.77
C ALA A 46 -22.51 10.25 -17.71
N SER A 47 -22.04 9.61 -18.79
CA SER A 47 -22.90 8.94 -19.77
C SER A 47 -23.15 7.45 -19.50
N ALA A 48 -22.50 6.85 -18.50
CA ALA A 48 -22.67 5.42 -18.16
C ALA A 48 -23.85 5.08 -17.22
N TRP A 49 -24.63 6.07 -16.74
CA TRP A 49 -25.59 5.88 -15.64
C TRP A 49 -27.09 6.04 -16.02
N ARG A 50 -27.45 5.78 -17.28
CA ARG A 50 -28.86 5.75 -17.75
C ARG A 50 -29.47 4.36 -17.89
N PHE A 51 -29.03 3.38 -17.10
CA PHE A 51 -29.72 2.10 -16.97
C PHE A 51 -29.80 1.64 -15.51
N ARG A 52 -31.01 1.26 -15.09
CA ARG A 52 -31.34 0.63 -13.79
C ARG A 52 -30.39 -0.53 -13.52
N GLY A 53 -29.52 -0.41 -12.52
CA GLY A 53 -28.71 -1.55 -12.06
C GLY A 53 -27.37 -1.24 -11.40
N ALA A 54 -26.95 0.02 -11.31
CA ALA A 54 -25.62 0.35 -10.80
C ALA A 54 -25.55 0.56 -9.27
N ALA A 55 -26.43 -0.11 -8.52
CA ALA A 55 -26.31 -0.27 -7.06
C ALA A 55 -25.56 -1.57 -6.66
N LEU A 56 -25.26 -2.47 -7.62
CA LEU A 56 -24.47 -3.67 -7.37
C LEU A 56 -22.98 -3.55 -7.76
N ALA A 57 -22.57 -2.46 -8.41
CA ALA A 57 -21.19 -2.29 -8.86
C ALA A 57 -20.20 -1.97 -7.73
N LEU A 58 -20.69 -1.55 -6.56
CA LEU A 58 -19.87 -1.24 -5.38
C LEU A 58 -19.78 -2.40 -4.36
N LEU A 59 -20.52 -3.49 -4.57
CA LEU A 59 -20.46 -4.70 -3.72
C LEU A 59 -19.56 -5.80 -4.31
N PHE A 60 -18.96 -5.57 -5.49
CA PHE A 60 -18.15 -6.54 -6.24
C PHE A 60 -16.73 -6.07 -6.55
N LEU A 61 -16.18 -5.14 -5.76
CA LEU A 61 -14.74 -4.86 -5.73
C LEU A 61 -14.10 -5.26 -4.39
N PRO A 62 -14.17 -6.52 -3.93
CA PRO A 62 -13.27 -6.97 -2.88
C PRO A 62 -11.89 -7.26 -3.51
N TRP A 63 -10.82 -6.65 -2.95
CA TRP A 63 -9.37 -6.95 -3.04
C TRP A 63 -8.40 -6.10 -3.90
N TYR A 64 -8.77 -4.96 -4.51
CA TYR A 64 -7.75 -4.15 -5.21
C TYR A 64 -7.95 -2.65 -5.07
N LYS A 65 -7.69 -2.14 -3.88
CA LYS A 65 -7.27 -0.74 -3.69
C LYS A 65 -6.59 -0.64 -2.33
N TYR A 66 -5.51 0.12 -2.28
CA TYR A 66 -4.48 0.18 -1.25
C TYR A 66 -3.37 -0.86 -1.42
N PRO A 67 -2.39 -0.62 -2.31
CA PRO A 67 -1.03 -0.90 -1.87
C PRO A 67 -0.87 -0.24 -0.49
N MET A 68 -0.43 -0.99 0.50
CA MET A 68 0.26 -0.37 1.63
C MET A 68 1.38 0.43 0.99
N GLU A 69 1.21 1.74 0.86
CA GLU A 69 2.22 2.57 0.23
C GLU A 69 3.50 2.36 1.00
N ASP A 70 4.52 1.89 0.30
CA ASP A 70 5.83 1.70 0.91
C ASP A 70 6.29 3.07 1.39
N ILE A 71 6.60 3.17 2.68
CA ILE A 71 7.14 4.39 3.28
C ILE A 71 8.62 4.47 2.92
N TYR A 72 9.05 5.65 2.49
CA TYR A 72 10.45 5.94 2.19
C TYR A 72 10.96 7.05 3.11
N SER A 73 12.26 7.02 3.39
CA SER A 73 13.00 8.20 3.88
C SER A 73 14.13 8.54 2.93
N ALA A 74 14.36 9.83 2.73
CA ALA A 74 15.49 10.36 1.98
C ALA A 74 16.46 11.11 2.89
N PHE A 75 17.75 10.91 2.66
CA PHE A 75 18.85 11.49 3.44
C PHE A 75 19.90 12.13 2.53
N ILE A 76 20.57 13.17 3.04
CA ILE A 76 21.87 13.62 2.56
C ILE A 76 22.84 13.46 3.72
N GLY A 77 23.84 12.58 3.56
CA GLY A 77 24.69 12.18 4.68
C GLY A 77 23.85 11.62 5.83
N THR A 78 23.90 12.25 7.00
CA THR A 78 23.18 11.86 8.22
C THR A 78 21.92 12.70 8.49
N THR A 79 21.59 13.65 7.61
CA THR A 79 20.42 14.54 7.75
C THR A 79 19.25 14.01 6.91
N ARG A 80 18.08 13.89 7.54
CA ARG A 80 16.85 13.41 6.90
C ARG A 80 16.13 14.56 6.22
N LEU A 81 15.95 14.47 4.90
CA LEU A 81 15.23 15.48 4.13
C LEU A 81 13.72 15.30 4.16
N ALA A 82 13.28 14.05 4.06
CA ALA A 82 11.86 13.71 3.98
C ALA A 82 11.62 12.27 4.43
N SER A 83 10.42 12.02 4.94
CA SER A 83 9.91 10.68 5.19
C SER A 83 8.40 10.67 4.92
N GLY A 84 7.90 9.63 4.25
CA GLY A 84 6.49 9.53 3.89
C GLY A 84 6.25 8.62 2.69
N SER A 85 5.16 8.89 1.96
CA SER A 85 4.91 8.24 0.67
C SER A 85 6.04 8.55 -0.30
N LEU A 86 6.24 7.68 -1.30
CA LEU A 86 7.29 7.88 -2.30
C LEU A 86 7.10 9.20 -3.07
N GLU A 87 5.86 9.54 -3.42
CA GLU A 87 5.52 10.80 -4.10
C GLU A 87 5.87 12.02 -3.24
N ASP A 88 5.51 12.02 -1.96
CA ASP A 88 5.82 13.11 -1.03
C ASP A 88 7.33 13.29 -0.87
N VAL A 89 8.05 12.16 -0.72
CA VAL A 89 9.51 12.16 -0.56
C VAL A 89 10.19 12.71 -1.80
N LEU A 90 9.83 12.24 -3.00
CA LEU A 90 10.39 12.73 -4.26
C LEU A 90 10.11 14.22 -4.47
N THR A 91 8.88 14.66 -4.16
CA THR A 91 8.47 16.06 -4.27
C THR A 91 9.30 16.97 -3.36
N ARG A 92 9.52 16.57 -2.09
CA ARG A 92 10.31 17.35 -1.13
C ARG A 92 11.79 17.37 -1.44
N VAL A 93 12.30 16.29 -2.03
CA VAL A 93 13.72 16.12 -2.38
C VAL A 93 14.08 16.79 -3.71
N TYR A 94 13.11 16.94 -4.62
CA TYR A 94 13.33 17.47 -5.96
C TYR A 94 14.13 18.80 -6.01
N PRO A 95 13.90 19.80 -5.14
CA PRO A 95 14.70 21.02 -5.14
C PRO A 95 16.20 20.79 -4.86
N GLN A 96 16.54 19.71 -4.14
CA GLN A 96 17.89 19.37 -3.70
C GLN A 96 18.52 18.25 -4.55
N ARG A 97 17.88 17.82 -5.63
CA ARG A 97 18.32 16.70 -6.48
C ARG A 97 19.75 16.82 -7.04
N GLN A 98 20.29 18.04 -7.09
CA GLN A 98 21.64 18.33 -7.58
C GLN A 98 22.71 18.37 -6.47
N ALA A 99 22.32 18.31 -5.20
CA ALA A 99 23.25 18.41 -4.07
C ALA A 99 24.21 17.20 -3.97
N GLY A 100 23.89 16.09 -4.63
CA GLY A 100 24.65 14.84 -4.55
C GLY A 100 24.51 14.14 -3.20
N GLY A 101 24.96 12.88 -3.12
CA GLY A 101 24.97 12.12 -1.86
C GLY A 101 23.58 11.79 -1.29
N LEU A 102 22.58 11.73 -2.16
CA LEU A 102 21.20 11.51 -1.79
C LEU A 102 20.90 10.01 -1.69
N LEU A 103 20.38 9.56 -0.55
CA LEU A 103 20.11 8.16 -0.26
C LEU A 103 18.63 7.98 0.08
N PHE A 104 17.96 7.01 -0.54
CA PHE A 104 16.58 6.67 -0.20
C PHE A 104 16.51 5.27 0.40
N PHE A 105 15.72 5.11 1.45
CA PHE A 105 15.53 3.84 2.12
C PHE A 105 14.07 3.45 2.16
N ASN A 106 13.76 2.22 1.78
CA ASN A 106 12.43 1.63 1.90
C ASN A 106 12.24 1.08 3.33
N HIS A 107 11.19 1.52 4.02
CA HIS A 107 10.95 1.19 5.43
C HIS A 107 10.46 -0.25 5.67
N LYS A 108 10.07 -0.95 4.61
CA LYS A 108 9.62 -2.35 4.68
C LYS A 108 10.79 -3.33 4.55
N THR A 109 11.81 -2.98 3.76
CA THR A 109 12.92 -3.90 3.44
C THR A 109 14.25 -3.46 4.04
N GLY A 110 14.39 -2.17 4.39
CA GLY A 110 15.65 -1.53 4.78
C GLY A 110 16.62 -1.39 3.62
N ALA A 111 16.20 -1.68 2.40
CA ALA A 111 17.03 -1.56 1.22
C ALA A 111 17.18 -0.09 0.84
N GLN A 112 18.39 0.27 0.43
CA GLN A 112 18.62 1.49 -0.30
C GLN A 112 18.05 1.35 -1.72
N THR A 113 17.29 2.35 -2.16
CA THR A 113 16.73 2.40 -3.51
C THR A 113 17.24 3.65 -4.20
N ASP A 114 17.71 3.50 -5.43
CA ASP A 114 18.14 4.64 -6.24
C ASP A 114 17.02 5.03 -7.21
N PHE A 115 16.69 6.32 -7.24
CA PHE A 115 15.70 6.89 -8.16
C PHE A 115 16.40 7.77 -9.18
N ASN A 116 15.96 7.70 -10.42
CA ASN A 116 16.39 8.65 -11.43
C ASN A 116 15.66 10.00 -11.20
N LEU A 117 16.41 11.02 -10.80
CA LEU A 117 15.89 12.36 -10.54
C LEU A 117 16.17 13.35 -11.69
N SER A 118 16.50 12.84 -12.88
CA SER A 118 16.66 13.66 -14.08
C SER A 118 15.31 14.08 -14.65
N GLY A 119 15.19 15.33 -15.11
CA GLY A 119 13.98 15.82 -15.78
C GLY A 119 13.09 16.66 -14.86
N SER A 120 11.82 16.81 -15.26
CA SER A 120 10.81 17.52 -14.48
C SER A 120 10.28 16.66 -13.33
N LEU A 121 9.64 17.28 -12.34
CA LEU A 121 9.04 16.54 -11.22
C LEU A 121 7.95 15.59 -11.73
N GLU A 122 7.16 16.03 -12.69
CA GLU A 122 6.08 15.25 -13.30
C GLU A 122 6.62 14.01 -14.02
N GLU A 123 7.74 14.14 -14.75
CA GLU A 123 8.41 13.02 -15.43
C GLU A 123 8.93 11.98 -14.41
N ILE A 124 9.51 12.45 -13.30
CA ILE A 124 10.01 11.58 -12.23
C ILE A 124 8.85 10.82 -11.58
N LEU A 125 7.78 11.52 -11.18
CA LEU A 125 6.62 10.90 -10.54
C LEU A 125 5.92 9.91 -11.47
N ALA A 126 5.77 10.24 -12.77
CA ALA A 126 5.23 9.33 -13.76
C ALA A 126 6.08 8.06 -13.92
N SER A 127 7.41 8.19 -13.90
CA SER A 127 8.33 7.04 -14.03
C SER A 127 8.24 6.04 -12.87
N VAL A 128 7.81 6.51 -11.70
CA VAL A 128 7.70 5.71 -10.47
C VAL A 128 6.28 5.15 -10.30
N ALA A 129 5.26 5.87 -10.78
CA ALA A 129 3.87 5.43 -10.76
C ALA A 129 3.58 4.27 -11.74
N GLU A 130 4.29 4.25 -12.87
CA GLU A 130 4.21 3.15 -13.82
C GLU A 130 5.40 2.21 -13.64
N PRO A 131 5.24 1.03 -13.01
CA PRO A 131 6.31 0.04 -13.01
C PRO A 131 6.54 -0.36 -14.46
N ALA A 132 7.64 0.15 -15.06
CA ALA A 132 7.93 0.10 -16.48
C ALA A 132 7.35 -1.16 -17.13
N ALA A 133 6.17 -1.02 -17.73
CA ALA A 133 5.56 -2.09 -18.47
C ALA A 133 6.50 -2.30 -19.65
N LYS A 134 7.20 -3.44 -19.69
CA LYS A 134 8.07 -3.78 -20.82
C LYS A 134 7.24 -3.63 -22.11
N THR A 135 7.52 -2.56 -22.85
CA THR A 135 6.79 -2.18 -24.07
C THR A 135 7.17 -3.12 -25.21
N GLY A 136 6.76 -4.37 -25.11
CA GLY A 136 6.64 -5.26 -26.26
C GLY A 136 5.26 -5.06 -26.90
N PRO A 137 5.13 -5.06 -28.23
CA PRO A 137 3.82 -4.98 -28.88
C PRO A 137 2.98 -6.21 -28.50
N GLY A 138 1.99 -6.01 -27.63
CA GLY A 138 1.14 -7.08 -27.15
C GLY A 138 0.00 -6.55 -26.28
N ARG A 139 -1.18 -7.17 -26.45
CA ARG A 139 -2.43 -6.96 -25.72
C ARG A 139 -2.22 -6.48 -24.27
N PRO A 140 -2.91 -5.42 -23.82
CA PRO A 140 -2.78 -4.93 -22.44
C PRO A 140 -3.03 -6.07 -21.45
N ARG A 141 -2.03 -6.35 -20.62
CA ARG A 141 -2.12 -7.37 -19.58
C ARG A 141 -3.11 -6.86 -18.53
N LEU A 142 -4.26 -7.53 -18.39
CA LEU A 142 -5.04 -7.47 -17.14
C LEU A 142 -4.03 -7.70 -16.01
N GLY A 143 -3.86 -6.75 -15.08
CA GLY A 143 -2.74 -6.64 -14.13
C GLY A 143 -2.51 -7.81 -13.16
N VAL A 144 -3.04 -9.00 -13.47
CA VAL A 144 -2.71 -10.28 -12.84
C VAL A 144 -1.61 -10.95 -13.66
N VAL A 145 -0.39 -10.98 -13.10
CA VAL A 145 0.68 -11.81 -13.65
C VAL A 145 0.40 -13.26 -13.27
N SER A 146 0.00 -14.09 -14.24
CA SER A 146 -0.16 -15.53 -13.99
C SER A 146 1.21 -16.19 -13.91
N THR A 147 1.54 -16.74 -12.74
CA THR A 147 2.71 -17.59 -12.53
C THR A 147 2.24 -18.94 -11.99
N GLU A 148 2.89 -20.02 -12.39
CA GLU A 148 2.56 -21.37 -11.96
C GLU A 148 3.14 -21.65 -10.57
N VAL A 149 2.36 -22.32 -9.71
CA VAL A 149 2.79 -22.72 -8.36
C VAL A 149 2.68 -24.23 -8.25
N THR A 150 3.77 -24.88 -7.86
CA THR A 150 3.79 -26.32 -7.58
C THR A 150 3.64 -26.56 -6.09
N LEU A 151 2.64 -27.35 -5.68
CA LEU A 151 2.37 -27.69 -4.29
C LEU A 151 2.27 -29.21 -4.11
N LEU A 152 2.47 -29.67 -2.88
CA LEU A 152 2.30 -31.08 -2.52
C LEU A 152 0.82 -31.51 -2.64
N PRO A 153 0.51 -32.78 -3.00
CA PRO A 153 -0.86 -33.24 -3.17
C PRO A 153 -1.77 -32.96 -1.95
N ARG A 154 -1.25 -33.14 -0.74
CA ARG A 154 -1.98 -32.82 0.50
C ARG A 154 -2.37 -31.33 0.63
N HIS A 155 -1.57 -30.42 0.09
CA HIS A 155 -1.85 -28.99 0.13
C HIS A 155 -2.92 -28.63 -0.90
N TRP A 156 -2.90 -29.28 -2.07
CA TRP A 156 -3.96 -29.15 -3.06
C TRP A 156 -5.31 -29.64 -2.52
N ALA A 157 -5.33 -30.83 -1.92
CA ALA A 157 -6.53 -31.36 -1.29
C ALA A 157 -7.10 -30.42 -0.20
N TRP A 158 -6.21 -29.80 0.60
CA TRP A 158 -6.61 -28.81 1.59
C TRP A 158 -7.15 -27.51 0.96
N LEU A 159 -6.52 -27.01 -0.12
CA LEU A 159 -6.96 -25.80 -0.84
C LEU A 159 -8.32 -25.98 -1.50
N GLU A 160 -8.59 -27.15 -2.08
CA GLU A 160 -9.87 -27.51 -2.71
C GLU A 160 -11.01 -27.63 -1.70
N ALA A 161 -10.70 -27.97 -0.45
CA ALA A 161 -11.68 -28.04 0.63
C ALA A 161 -12.10 -26.67 1.19
N GLN A 162 -11.43 -25.57 0.80
CA GLN A 162 -11.74 -24.24 1.32
C GLN A 162 -13.01 -23.64 0.69
N PRO A 163 -13.77 -22.80 1.41
CA PRO A 163 -14.91 -22.08 0.87
C PRO A 163 -14.43 -20.95 -0.06
N GLY A 164 -14.14 -21.27 -1.33
CA GLY A 164 -13.67 -20.32 -2.33
C GLY A 164 -12.81 -20.96 -3.42
N ARG A 165 -12.28 -20.14 -4.35
CA ARG A 165 -11.29 -20.61 -5.33
C ARG A 165 -9.92 -20.68 -4.67
N ALA A 166 -9.12 -21.70 -5.00
CA ALA A 166 -7.76 -21.88 -4.47
C ALA A 166 -6.90 -20.61 -4.54
N SER A 167 -6.99 -19.85 -5.64
CA SER A 167 -6.25 -18.59 -5.82
C SER A 167 -6.68 -17.46 -4.86
N GLY A 168 -7.93 -17.43 -4.40
CA GLY A 168 -8.41 -16.50 -3.40
C GLY A 168 -7.86 -16.84 -2.02
N THR A 169 -7.92 -18.11 -1.64
CA THR A 169 -7.35 -18.62 -0.38
C THR A 169 -5.85 -18.37 -0.30
N LEU A 170 -5.11 -18.67 -1.38
CA LEU A 170 -3.67 -18.43 -1.43
C LEU A 170 -3.31 -16.97 -1.23
N ARG A 171 -4.02 -16.03 -1.87
CA ARG A 171 -3.79 -14.60 -1.65
C ARG A 171 -4.00 -14.20 -0.20
N LYS A 172 -5.10 -14.65 0.41
CA LYS A 172 -5.38 -14.37 1.82
C LYS A 172 -4.28 -14.91 2.75
N LEU A 173 -3.81 -16.13 2.54
CA LEU A 173 -2.70 -16.71 3.32
C LEU A 173 -1.39 -15.93 3.16
N VAL A 174 -1.09 -15.48 1.94
CA VAL A 174 0.08 -14.65 1.65
C VAL A 174 -0.06 -13.30 2.35
N GLU A 175 -1.21 -12.62 2.22
CA GLU A 175 -1.48 -11.34 2.88
C GLU A 175 -1.34 -11.44 4.40
N GLU A 176 -1.94 -12.46 5.02
CA GLU A 176 -1.82 -12.71 6.46
C GLU A 176 -0.37 -12.95 6.90
N THR A 177 0.41 -13.66 6.09
CA THR A 177 1.83 -13.91 6.38
C THR A 177 2.66 -12.64 6.22
N MET A 178 2.44 -11.89 5.14
CA MET A 178 3.09 -10.59 4.91
C MET A 178 2.80 -9.61 6.04
N GLU A 179 1.55 -9.57 6.52
CA GLU A 179 1.15 -8.72 7.64
C GLU A 179 1.80 -9.15 8.96
N LYS A 180 1.88 -10.46 9.23
CA LYS A 180 2.60 -10.98 10.41
C LYS A 180 4.08 -10.64 10.36
N GLU A 181 4.73 -10.83 9.21
CA GLU A 181 6.14 -10.50 9.03
C GLU A 181 6.39 -9.00 9.17
N ALA A 182 5.51 -8.15 8.65
CA ALA A 182 5.61 -6.70 8.82
C ALA A 182 5.52 -6.25 10.29
N ARG A 183 4.83 -7.04 11.13
CA ARG A 183 4.69 -6.80 12.57
C ARG A 183 5.78 -7.46 13.41
N ASP A 184 6.63 -8.30 12.82
CA ASP A 184 7.70 -9.00 13.53
C ASP A 184 8.74 -7.97 14.05
N PRO A 185 8.94 -7.86 15.37
CA PRO A 185 9.93 -6.93 15.92
C PRO A 185 11.34 -7.24 15.42
N LYS A 186 11.71 -8.50 15.18
CA LYS A 186 13.04 -8.86 14.67
C LYS A 186 13.27 -8.29 13.27
N LYS A 187 12.27 -8.43 12.40
CA LYS A 187 12.32 -7.90 11.03
C LYS A 187 12.46 -6.37 11.02
N ARG A 188 11.79 -5.68 11.94
CA ARG A 188 11.96 -4.22 12.11
C ARG A 188 13.38 -3.84 12.56
N LEU A 189 13.99 -4.61 13.45
CA LEU A 189 15.39 -4.41 13.86
C LEU A 189 16.36 -4.66 12.70
N GLU A 190 16.11 -5.69 11.88
CA GLU A 190 16.91 -5.96 10.67
C GLU A 190 16.84 -4.79 9.67
N VAL A 191 15.64 -4.24 9.45
CA VAL A 191 15.43 -3.07 8.59
C VAL A 191 16.22 -1.87 9.14
N LEU A 192 16.07 -1.54 10.42
CA LEU A 192 16.81 -0.45 11.06
C LEU A 192 18.33 -0.68 10.97
N GLY A 193 18.79 -1.91 11.19
CA GLY A 193 20.21 -2.27 11.10
C GLY A 193 20.80 -2.01 9.72
N LYS A 194 20.07 -2.31 8.64
CA LYS A 194 20.51 -2.01 7.27
C LYS A 194 20.62 -0.50 7.01
N ILE A 195 19.63 0.27 7.48
CA ILE A 195 19.63 1.73 7.33
C ILE A 195 20.79 2.34 8.12
N LEU A 196 20.98 1.93 9.38
CA LEU A 196 22.07 2.42 10.22
C LEU A 196 23.44 2.00 9.69
N TRP A 197 23.58 0.82 9.09
CA TRP A 197 24.83 0.42 8.45
C TRP A 197 25.23 1.39 7.33
N ALA A 198 24.27 1.81 6.51
CA ALA A 198 24.53 2.76 5.42
C ALA A 198 24.78 4.19 5.91
N LEU A 199 24.04 4.65 6.94
CA LEU A 199 24.08 6.04 7.40
C LEU A 199 25.10 6.31 8.52
N ALA A 200 25.22 5.39 9.46
CA ALA A 200 25.95 5.54 10.73
C ALA A 200 27.20 4.66 10.80
N GLY A 201 27.55 3.92 9.75
CA GLY A 201 28.70 3.00 9.77
C GLY A 201 30.05 3.67 10.11
N ASN A 202 30.17 4.98 9.88
CA ASN A 202 31.36 5.77 10.23
C ASN A 202 31.23 6.53 11.56
N GLU A 203 30.10 6.43 12.25
CA GLU A 203 29.88 7.12 13.52
C GLU A 203 30.59 6.39 14.68
N PRO A 204 31.07 7.13 15.70
CA PRO A 204 31.74 6.53 16.83
C PRO A 204 30.78 5.62 17.62
N GLY A 205 31.28 4.46 18.03
CA GLY A 205 30.50 3.48 18.80
C GLY A 205 29.43 2.74 17.99
N PHE A 206 29.49 2.79 16.65
CA PHE A 206 28.53 2.11 15.78
C PHE A 206 28.48 0.59 16.01
N GLU A 207 29.62 -0.07 16.21
CA GLU A 207 29.64 -1.52 16.44
C GLU A 207 28.91 -1.91 17.73
N GLU A 208 29.15 -1.17 18.83
CA GLU A 208 28.47 -1.37 20.10
C GLU A 208 26.96 -1.11 19.98
N ALA A 209 26.58 -0.09 19.22
CA ALA A 209 25.19 0.23 18.95
C ALA A 209 24.51 -0.88 18.13
N SER A 210 25.20 -1.42 17.11
CA SER A 210 24.72 -2.55 16.32
C SER A 210 24.54 -3.81 17.19
N ARG A 211 25.48 -4.10 18.11
CA ARG A 211 25.31 -5.20 19.07
C ARG A 211 24.10 -4.98 19.98
N ALA A 212 23.90 -3.77 20.50
CA ALA A 212 22.74 -3.43 21.33
C ALA A 212 21.42 -3.55 20.57
N LEU A 213 21.39 -3.12 19.30
CA LEU A 213 20.24 -3.24 18.41
C LEU A 213 19.78 -4.70 18.28
N TYR A 214 20.69 -5.62 17.93
CA TYR A 214 20.35 -7.03 17.75
C TYR A 214 20.14 -7.79 19.07
N ALA A 215 20.71 -7.32 20.18
CA ALA A 215 20.40 -7.81 21.51
C ALA A 215 19.02 -7.36 22.03
N GLY A 216 18.38 -6.39 21.36
CA GLY A 216 17.12 -5.79 21.79
C GLY A 216 17.26 -4.80 22.95
N ASP A 217 18.48 -4.37 23.27
CA ASP A 217 18.77 -3.38 24.32
C ASP A 217 18.59 -1.96 23.77
N ARG A 218 17.34 -1.50 23.82
CA ARG A 218 16.92 -0.19 23.30
C ARG A 218 17.55 0.98 24.06
N GLU A 219 17.80 0.83 25.36
CA GLU A 219 18.36 1.91 26.18
C GLU A 219 19.83 2.14 25.84
N SER A 220 20.61 1.06 25.77
CA SER A 220 22.01 1.15 25.33
C SER A 220 22.12 1.67 23.90
N LEU A 221 21.27 1.23 22.98
CA LEU A 221 21.22 1.73 21.61
C LEU A 221 20.98 3.25 21.57
N LYS A 222 19.96 3.76 22.27
CA LYS A 222 19.65 5.20 22.32
C LYS A 222 20.79 6.03 22.91
N ARG A 223 21.42 5.54 23.97
CA ARG A 223 22.55 6.21 24.62
C ARG A 223 23.80 6.27 23.73
N LEU A 224 24.07 5.21 22.97
CA LEU A 224 25.20 5.20 22.03
C LEU A 224 24.90 6.12 20.84
N ALA A 225 23.69 6.03 20.29
CA ALA A 225 23.25 6.84 19.15
C ALA A 225 23.09 8.33 19.47
N SER A 226 22.92 8.74 20.73
CA SER A 226 22.68 10.14 21.11
C SER A 226 23.81 11.10 20.74
N HIS A 227 25.01 10.57 20.47
CA HIS A 227 26.18 11.36 20.10
C HIS A 227 26.42 11.41 18.59
N TRP A 228 25.60 10.71 17.79
CA TRP A 228 25.73 10.67 16.35
C TRP A 228 25.27 11.97 15.70
N SER A 229 25.83 12.26 14.53
CA SER A 229 25.52 13.48 13.80
C SER A 229 24.13 13.45 13.13
N GLY A 230 23.62 14.64 12.82
CA GLY A 230 22.39 14.81 12.05
C GLY A 230 21.15 14.27 12.76
N ASP A 231 20.30 13.57 12.01
CA ASP A 231 18.99 13.09 12.48
C ASP A 231 19.00 11.60 12.87
N LEU A 232 20.18 10.99 12.96
CA LEU A 232 20.32 9.59 13.36
C LEU A 232 19.78 9.28 14.76
N PRO A 233 19.95 10.14 15.80
CA PRO A 233 19.36 9.89 17.11
C PRO A 233 17.82 9.83 17.05
N GLU A 234 17.20 10.71 16.25
CA GLU A 234 15.75 10.75 16.08
C GLU A 234 15.26 9.52 15.28
N LEU A 235 16.00 9.12 14.25
CA LEU A 235 15.74 7.90 13.49
C LEU A 235 15.74 6.68 14.42
N VAL A 236 16.77 6.52 15.26
CA VAL A 236 16.84 5.43 16.25
C VAL A 236 15.64 5.51 17.21
N ALA A 237 15.34 6.67 17.76
CA ALA A 237 14.23 6.84 18.71
C ALA A 237 12.85 6.51 18.10
N THR A 238 12.66 6.77 16.81
CA THR A 238 11.40 6.49 16.08
C THR A 238 11.22 4.99 15.81
N TRP A 239 12.33 4.26 15.64
CA TRP A 239 12.33 2.86 15.20
C TRP A 239 12.56 1.84 16.32
N SER A 240 13.16 2.26 17.44
CA SER A 240 13.40 1.42 18.62
C SER A 240 12.19 1.42 19.56
#